data_AF-A0A1V5SD59-F1
#
_entry.id   AF-A0A1V5SD59-F1
#
_cell.length_a   1.000
_cell.length_b   1.000
_cell.length_c   1.000
_cell.angle_alpha   90.00
_cell.angle_beta   90.00
_cell.angle_gamma   90.00
#
_symmetry.space_group_name_H-M   'P 1'
#
loop_
_entity.id
_entity.type
_entity.pdbx_description
1 polymer ?
#
loop_
_entity_poly.entity_id
_entity_poly.type
_entity_poly.pdbx_seq_one_letter_code
_entity_poly.pdbx_strand_id
1 'polypeptide(L)' 'MPIKKSAIKAAKQAQARTLRNVAKKRTLKKTIKETLKADQLPKAQSVIDKIAKTGYIHKNKASRIKSRLAKNVKTQGK' A
#
# COMPACT_ATOMS: atom_id res chain seq x y z
N MET A 1 -26.71 14.99 -5.56
CA MET A 1 -25.46 15.31 -6.32
C MET A 1 -24.88 16.63 -5.82
N PRO A 2 -23.57 16.87 -5.90
CA PRO A 2 -23.00 18.16 -5.52
C PRO A 2 -23.55 19.26 -6.44
N ILE A 3 -24.06 20.35 -5.86
CA ILE A 3 -24.73 21.42 -6.61
C ILE A 3 -23.73 22.53 -7.01
N LYS A 4 -22.75 22.83 -6.14
CA LYS A 4 -21.74 23.87 -6.39
C LYS A 4 -20.65 23.36 -7.35
N LYS A 5 -20.17 24.23 -8.26
CA LYS A 5 -19.11 23.91 -9.25
C LYS A 5 -17.84 23.33 -8.60
N SER A 6 -17.41 23.90 -7.47
CA SER A 6 -16.26 23.42 -6.69
C SER A 6 -16.45 21.99 -6.17
N ALA A 7 -17.66 21.68 -5.67
CA ALA A 7 -18.00 20.38 -5.13
C ALA A 7 -18.06 19.30 -6.23
N ILE A 8 -18.58 19.63 -7.42
CA ILE A 8 -18.56 18.73 -8.59
C ILE A 8 -17.12 18.40 -8.99
N LYS A 9 -16.23 19.40 -9.03
CA LYS A 9 -14.80 19.20 -9.33
C LYS A 9 -14.12 18.31 -8.27
N ALA A 10 -14.39 18.56 -6.99
CA ALA A 10 -13.86 17.75 -5.90
C ALA A 10 -14.30 16.28 -6.01
N ALA A 11 -15.57 16.02 -6.34
CA ALA A 11 -16.09 14.67 -6.53
C ALA A 11 -15.37 13.92 -7.66
N LYS A 12 -15.16 14.56 -8.82
CA LYS A 12 -14.39 13.99 -9.95
C LYS A 12 -12.94 13.67 -9.55
N GLN A 13 -12.28 14.60 -8.85
CA GLN A 13 -10.92 14.38 -8.36
C GLN A 13 -10.83 13.24 -7.35
N ALA A 14 -11.81 13.14 -6.44
CA ALA A 14 -11.89 12.08 -5.45
C ALA A 14 -12.02 10.71 -6.13
N GLN A 15 -12.89 10.55 -7.12
CA GLN A 15 -13.02 9.30 -7.89
C GLN A 15 -11.69 8.88 -8.53
N ALA A 16 -10.99 9.79 -9.20
CA ALA A 16 -9.69 9.50 -9.80
C ALA A 16 -8.62 9.13 -8.76
N ARG A 17 -8.60 9.80 -7.59
CA ARG A 17 -7.71 9.46 -6.47
C ARG A 17 -8.05 8.07 -5.89
N THR A 18 -9.32 7.75 -5.75
CA THR A 18 -9.80 6.45 -5.24
C THR A 18 -9.33 5.31 -6.15
N LEU A 19 -9.47 5.43 -7.47
CA LEU A 19 -9.01 4.40 -8.41
C LEU A 19 -7.51 4.13 -8.28
N ARG A 20 -6.68 5.19 -8.22
CA ARG A 20 -5.23 5.06 -7.99
C ARG A 20 -4.90 4.40 -6.65
N ASN A 21 -5.62 4.75 -5.60
CA ASN A 21 -5.44 4.18 -4.27
C ASN A 21 -5.84 2.71 -4.20
N VAL A 22 -6.89 2.30 -4.94
CA VAL A 22 -7.28 0.89 -5.07
C VAL A 22 -6.18 0.07 -5.75
N ALA A 23 -5.55 0.59 -6.80
CA ALA A 23 -4.41 -0.07 -7.45
C ALA A 23 -3.26 -0.28 -6.45
N LYS A 24 -2.84 0.77 -5.72
CA LYS A 24 -1.79 0.68 -4.69
C LYS A 24 -2.15 -0.31 -3.57
N LYS A 25 -3.42 -0.37 -3.16
CA LYS A 25 -3.93 -1.35 -2.17
C LYS A 25 -3.74 -2.78 -2.65
N ARG A 26 -4.08 -3.05 -3.91
CA ARG A 26 -3.94 -4.38 -4.54
C ARG A 26 -2.47 -4.77 -4.63
N THR A 27 -1.60 -3.87 -5.10
CA THR A 27 -0.16 -4.09 -5.16
C THR A 27 0.40 -4.42 -3.78
N LEU A 28 0.10 -3.62 -2.75
CA LEU A 28 0.57 -3.86 -1.39
C LEU A 28 0.16 -5.25 -0.87
N LYS A 29 -1.11 -5.62 -1.04
CA LYS A 29 -1.62 -6.94 -0.61
C LYS A 29 -0.95 -8.09 -1.36
N LYS A 30 -0.79 -7.95 -2.68
CA LYS A 30 -0.14 -8.95 -3.53
C LYS A 30 1.32 -9.16 -3.10
N THR A 31 2.07 -8.06 -2.97
CA THR A 31 3.47 -8.09 -2.52
C THR A 31 3.62 -8.79 -1.16
N ILE A 32 2.79 -8.45 -0.17
CA ILE A 32 2.83 -9.12 1.15
C ILE A 32 2.59 -10.63 1.01
N LYS A 33 1.57 -11.04 0.23
CA LYS A 33 1.23 -12.44 0.01
C LYS A 33 2.35 -13.22 -0.70
N GLU A 34 2.98 -12.61 -1.70
CA GLU A 34 4.09 -13.22 -2.44
C GLU A 34 5.32 -13.40 -1.56
N THR A 35 5.65 -12.41 -0.72
CA THR A 35 6.78 -12.57 0.21
C THR A 35 6.59 -13.64 1.25
N LEU A 36 5.36 -13.89 1.70
CA LEU A 36 5.10 -14.98 2.62
C LEU A 36 5.27 -16.36 1.98
N LYS A 37 5.36 -16.45 0.64
CA LYS A 37 5.52 -17.71 -0.09
C LYS A 37 6.93 -17.97 -0.60
N ALA A 38 7.66 -16.92 -0.97
CA ALA A 38 8.87 -17.03 -1.79
C ALA A 38 10.08 -16.27 -1.22
N ASP A 39 10.02 -15.80 0.03
CA ASP A 39 11.13 -15.14 0.75
C ASP A 39 11.82 -13.97 0.03
N GLN A 40 11.09 -13.25 -0.82
CA GLN A 40 11.60 -12.08 -1.55
C GLN A 40 11.54 -10.78 -0.73
N LEU A 41 12.10 -10.81 0.48
CA LEU A 41 11.96 -9.75 1.48
C LEU A 41 12.51 -8.38 1.01
N PRO A 42 13.68 -8.26 0.35
CA PRO A 42 14.21 -6.96 -0.10
C PRO A 42 13.33 -6.28 -1.14
N LYS A 43 12.78 -7.05 -2.09
CA LYS A 43 11.89 -6.52 -3.14
C LYS A 43 10.59 -5.97 -2.53
N ALA A 44 10.01 -6.67 -1.57
CA ALA A 44 8.80 -6.19 -0.90
C ALA A 44 9.03 -4.94 -0.07
N GLN A 45 10.17 -4.83 0.62
CA GLN A 45 10.51 -3.62 1.37
C GLN A 45 10.55 -2.40 0.44
N SER A 46 11.19 -2.51 -0.72
CA SER A 46 11.23 -1.44 -1.72
C SER A 46 9.82 -1.01 -2.18
N VAL A 47 8.94 -1.97 -2.45
CA VAL A 47 7.55 -1.69 -2.87
C VAL A 47 6.77 -0.99 -1.75
N ILE A 48 6.88 -1.47 -0.51
CA ILE A 48 6.21 -0.88 0.65
C ILE A 48 6.66 0.59 0.84
N ASP A 49 7.96 0.85 0.72
CA ASP A 49 8.53 2.19 0.89
C ASP A 49 8.13 3.13 -0.25
N LYS A 50 8.06 2.64 -1.49
CA LYS A 50 7.50 3.42 -2.62
C LYS A 50 6.05 3.82 -2.38
N ILE A 51 5.23 2.89 -1.88
CA ILE A 51 3.82 3.17 -1.57
C ILE A 51 3.70 4.22 -0.46
N ALA A 52 4.56 4.14 0.56
CA ALA A 52 4.63 5.11 1.65
C ALA A 52 5.06 6.50 1.15
N LYS A 53 6.06 6.57 0.26
CA LYS A 53 6.53 7.82 -0.36
C LYS A 53 5.39 8.55 -1.11
N THR A 54 4.52 7.81 -1.78
CA THR A 54 3.36 8.39 -2.49
C THR A 54 2.21 8.83 -1.58
N GLY A 55 2.33 8.69 -0.25
CA GLY A 55 1.33 9.12 0.72
C GLY A 55 0.10 8.22 0.86
N TYR A 56 0.06 7.04 0.22
CA TYR A 56 -1.07 6.11 0.37
C TYR A 56 -1.09 5.44 1.76
N ILE A 57 0.08 5.17 2.32
CA ILE A 57 0.23 4.72 3.72
C ILE A 57 1.17 5.66 4.45
N HIS A 58 0.91 5.88 5.74
CA HIS A 58 1.81 6.64 6.60
C HIS A 58 3.13 5.86 6.83
N LYS A 59 4.23 6.58 7.06
CA LYS A 59 5.56 6.01 7.33
C LYS A 59 5.53 4.98 8.47
N ASN A 60 4.85 5.31 9.57
CA ASN A 60 4.69 4.39 10.71
C ASN A 60 3.93 3.10 10.35
N LYS A 61 2.95 3.19 9.45
CA LYS A 61 2.23 2.01 8.96
C LYS A 61 3.13 1.15 8.08
N ALA A 62 3.94 1.76 7.22
CA ALA A 62 4.95 1.05 6.43
C ALA A 62 5.96 0.33 7.34
N SER A 63 6.53 1.01 8.35
CA SER A 63 7.45 0.42 9.32
C SER A 63 6.83 -0.76 10.08
N ARG A 64 5.56 -0.62 10.52
CA ARG A 64 4.83 -1.71 11.18
C ARG A 64 4.64 -2.93 10.28
N ILE A 65 4.30 -2.70 9.00
CA ILE A 65 4.16 -3.78 8.01
C ILE A 65 5.50 -4.46 7.78
N LYS A 66 6.58 -3.71 7.56
CA LYS A 66 7.94 -4.26 7.38
C LYS A 66 8.37 -5.12 8.57
N SER A 67 8.18 -4.62 9.80
CA SER A 67 8.53 -5.36 11.02
C SER A 67 7.75 -6.68 11.15
N ARG A 68 6.44 -6.66 10.92
CA ARG A 68 5.60 -7.88 10.98
C ARG A 68 5.97 -8.88 9.90
N LEU A 69 6.23 -8.41 8.69
CA LEU A 69 6.60 -9.25 7.55
C LEU A 69 7.93 -9.97 7.80
N ALA A 70 8.93 -9.26 8.33
CA ALA A 70 10.22 -9.86 8.68
C ALA A 70 10.10 -10.91 9.80
N LYS A 71 9.28 -10.65 10.83
CA LYS A 71 9.02 -11.63 11.89
C LYS A 71 8.37 -12.91 11.34
N ASN A 72 7.36 -12.78 10.49
CA ASN A 72 6.64 -13.92 9.94
C ASN A 72 7.54 -14.79 9.05
N VAL A 73 8.36 -14.17 8.19
CA VAL A 73 9.34 -14.89 7.35
C VAL A 73 10.35 -15.64 8.22
N LYS A 74 10.91 -14.99 9.25
CA LYS A 74 11.84 -15.63 10.19
C LYS A 74 11.23 -16.84 10.91
N THR A 75 9.94 -16.78 11.26
CA THR A 75 9.24 -17.90 11.91
C THR A 75 8.95 -19.04 10.93
N GLN A 76 8.65 -18.75 9.67
CA GLN A 76 8.40 -19.78 8.64
C GLN A 76 9.67 -20.49 8.16
N GLY A 77 10.83 -19.84 8.27
CA GLY A 77 12.13 -20.43 7.95
C GLY A 77 12.77 -21.23 9.09
N LYS A 78 12.06 -21.43 10.21
CA LYS A 78 12.40 -22.42 11.25
C LYS A 78 11.54 -23.65 11.05
#